data_AF-A0A2H6ESL1-F1
#
_entry.id   AF-A0A2H6ESL1-F1
#
_cell.length_a   1.000
_cell.length_b   1.000
_cell.length_c   1.000
_cell.angle_alpha   90.00
_cell.angle_beta   90.00
_cell.angle_gamma   90.00
#
_symmetry.space_group_name_H-M   'P 1'
#
loop_
_entity.id
_entity.type
_entity.pdbx_description
1 polymer ?
#
loop_
_entity_poly.entity_id
_entity_poly.type
_entity_poly.pdbx_seq_one_letter_code
_entity_poly.pdbx_strand_id
1 'polypeptide(L)'
;MQWFNSNILALIPLILVFGLALSGTGKIVAYSANPIFSFSQMAHGVGRIIQAREGKIHDVVLFGNIADSVALEIGVRSVNTVLGIRSLNLKLKEYRPKYLLLHTDYKKVVEAVRSEGGHVTRLASWDVYGNYYGNGQKVQILSVRWN
;
A
#
# COMPACT_ATOMS: atom_id res chain seq x y z
N MET A 1 34.02 2.28 53.48
CA MET A 1 33.11 1.49 52.62
C MET A 1 31.68 1.91 52.94
N GLN A 2 31.18 2.92 52.22
CA GLN A 2 29.82 3.42 52.43
C GLN A 2 28.81 2.46 51.80
N TRP A 3 27.78 2.17 52.60
CA TRP A 3 26.63 1.37 52.27
C TRP A 3 25.94 1.91 51.02
N PHE A 4 25.88 1.09 49.96
CA PHE A 4 24.95 1.36 48.87
C PHE A 4 23.53 1.30 49.45
N ASN A 5 22.80 2.42 49.39
CA ASN A 5 21.41 2.50 49.83
C ASN A 5 20.59 1.43 49.09
N SER A 6 20.17 0.38 49.79
CA SER A 6 19.32 -0.71 49.25
C SER A 6 18.06 -0.19 48.56
N ASN A 7 17.59 0.99 48.98
CA ASN A 7 16.45 1.69 48.38
C ASN A 7 16.70 2.12 46.92
N ILE A 8 17.95 2.45 46.53
CA ILE A 8 18.28 2.86 45.15
C ILE A 8 18.27 1.65 44.22
N LEU A 9 18.80 0.51 44.69
CA LEU A 9 18.81 -0.74 43.91
C LEU A 9 17.39 -1.26 43.67
N ALA A 10 16.47 -1.06 44.60
CA ALA A 10 15.06 -1.41 44.45
C ALA A 10 14.32 -0.57 43.39
N LEU A 11 14.80 0.63 43.08
CA LEU A 11 14.18 1.53 42.09
C LEU A 11 14.59 1.21 40.64
N ILE A 12 15.75 0.58 40.43
CA ILE A 12 16.27 0.21 39.11
C ILE A 12 15.27 -0.63 38.27
N PRO A 13 14.68 -1.73 38.78
CA PRO A 13 13.72 -2.50 38.00
C PRO A 13 12.45 -1.70 37.69
N LEU A 14 12.04 -0.82 38.60
CA LEU A 14 10.87 0.05 38.41
C LEU A 14 11.11 1.07 37.29
N ILE A 15 12.29 1.69 37.26
CA ILE A 15 12.73 2.60 36.19
C ILE A 15 12.82 1.86 34.85
N LEU A 16 13.34 0.63 34.84
CA LEU A 16 13.42 -0.21 33.63
C LEU A 16 12.02 -0.55 33.09
N VAL A 17 11.10 -1.00 33.95
CA VAL A 17 9.72 -1.31 33.54
C VAL A 17 9.02 -0.06 33.02
N PHE A 18 9.17 1.07 33.72
CA PHE A 18 8.56 2.34 33.30
C PHE A 18 9.14 2.85 31.97
N GLY A 19 10.46 2.74 31.79
CA GLY A 19 11.14 3.09 30.54
C GLY A 19 10.68 2.22 29.36
N LEU A 20 10.54 0.91 29.58
CA LEU A 20 10.02 -0.03 28.58
C LEU A 20 8.56 0.26 28.25
N ALA A 21 7.72 0.54 29.25
CA ALA A 21 6.31 0.87 29.05
C ALA A 21 6.13 2.18 28.26
N LEU A 22 6.92 3.22 28.56
CA LEU A 22 6.92 4.48 27.81
C LEU A 22 7.39 4.27 26.36
N SER A 23 8.46 3.49 26.15
CA SER A 23 8.94 3.14 24.81
C SER A 23 7.89 2.37 24.00
N GLY A 24 7.23 1.39 24.63
CA GLY A 24 6.16 0.59 24.01
C GLY A 24 4.95 1.46 23.65
N THR A 25 4.51 2.31 24.57
CA THR A 25 3.39 3.24 24.34
C THR A 25 3.70 4.20 23.19
N GLY A 26 4.91 4.76 23.14
CA GLY A 26 5.33 5.63 22.04
C GLY A 26 5.24 4.94 20.67
N LYS A 27 5.62 3.65 20.58
CA LYS A 27 5.48 2.85 19.35
C LYS A 27 4.02 2.56 19.01
N ILE A 28 3.19 2.24 20.00
CA ILE A 28 1.75 2.00 19.80
C ILE A 28 1.06 3.26 19.28
N VAL A 29 1.36 4.43 19.88
CA VAL A 29 0.82 5.72 19.43
C VAL A 29 1.31 6.07 18.04
N ALA A 30 2.61 5.88 17.75
CA ALA A 30 3.16 6.12 16.41
C ALA A 30 2.53 5.22 15.34
N TYR A 31 2.32 3.93 15.65
CA TYR A 31 1.66 2.97 14.76
C TYR A 31 0.16 3.28 14.58
N SER A 32 -0.52 3.71 15.65
CA SER A 32 -1.92 4.12 15.58
C SER A 32 -2.10 5.41 14.77
N ALA A 33 -1.11 6.31 14.82
CA ALA A 33 -1.09 7.54 14.04
C ALA A 33 -0.78 7.29 12.55
N ASN A 34 0.03 6.28 12.22
CA ASN A 34 0.38 5.90 10.86
C ASN A 34 0.32 4.36 10.70
N PRO A 35 -0.89 3.79 10.50
CA PRO A 35 -1.03 2.35 10.39
C PRO A 35 -0.25 1.85 9.17
N ILE A 36 0.72 0.96 9.42
CA ILE A 36 1.40 0.23 8.36
C ILE A 36 0.53 -0.98 8.03
N PHE A 37 0.03 -1.05 6.81
CA PHE A 37 -0.89 -2.08 6.37
C PHE A 37 -0.13 -3.35 5.98
N SER A 38 -0.68 -4.51 6.32
CA SER A 38 -0.25 -5.76 5.67
C SER A 38 -0.70 -5.77 4.21
N PHE A 39 -0.03 -6.58 3.38
CA PHE A 39 -0.41 -6.75 1.98
C PHE A 39 -1.87 -7.18 1.82
N SER A 40 -2.33 -8.16 2.61
CA SER A 40 -3.72 -8.65 2.56
C SER A 40 -4.74 -7.56 2.96
N GLN A 41 -4.46 -6.77 4.00
CA GLN A 41 -5.33 -5.64 4.36
C GLN A 41 -5.42 -4.58 3.25
N MET A 42 -4.32 -4.28 2.58
CA MET A 42 -4.30 -3.39 1.41
C MET A 42 -5.11 -3.98 0.26
N ALA A 43 -4.91 -5.26 -0.06
CA ALA A 43 -5.64 -5.96 -1.12
C ALA A 43 -7.15 -5.96 -0.86
N HIS A 44 -7.61 -6.33 0.35
CA HIS A 44 -9.02 -6.21 0.72
C HIS A 44 -9.52 -4.75 0.69
N GLY A 45 -8.67 -3.78 1.01
CA GLY A 45 -8.96 -2.35 0.85
C GLY A 45 -9.25 -1.98 -0.61
N VAL A 46 -8.40 -2.43 -1.54
CA VAL A 46 -8.59 -2.29 -2.99
C VAL A 46 -9.91 -2.94 -3.43
N GLY A 47 -10.17 -4.18 -3.00
CA GLY A 47 -11.42 -4.88 -3.29
C GLY A 47 -12.64 -4.09 -2.83
N ARG A 48 -12.67 -3.62 -1.57
CA ARG A 48 -13.79 -2.81 -1.05
C ARG A 48 -14.03 -1.53 -1.86
N ILE A 49 -12.96 -0.83 -2.27
CA ILE A 49 -13.09 0.38 -3.10
C ILE A 49 -13.73 0.06 -4.44
N ILE A 50 -13.28 -1.01 -5.11
CA ILE A 50 -13.82 -1.44 -6.41
C ILE A 50 -15.28 -1.90 -6.25
N GLN A 51 -15.57 -2.74 -5.25
CA GLN A 51 -16.91 -3.24 -4.96
C GLN A 51 -17.90 -2.11 -4.69
N ALA A 52 -17.50 -1.10 -3.91
CA ALA A 52 -18.35 0.05 -3.60
C ALA A 52 -18.66 0.91 -4.82
N ARG A 53 -17.78 0.93 -5.83
CA ARG A 53 -17.93 1.75 -7.04
C ARG A 53 -18.63 1.04 -8.19
N GLU A 54 -18.32 -0.24 -8.40
CA GLU A 54 -18.78 -0.99 -9.57
C GLU A 54 -19.87 -2.03 -9.21
N GLY A 55 -20.08 -2.34 -7.92
CA GLY A 55 -21.08 -3.31 -7.46
C GLY A 55 -20.73 -4.78 -7.73
N LYS A 56 -19.89 -5.08 -8.73
CA LYS A 56 -19.34 -6.42 -9.00
C LYS A 56 -17.85 -6.33 -9.27
N ILE A 57 -17.05 -6.92 -8.39
CA ILE A 57 -15.59 -6.95 -8.48
C ILE A 57 -15.06 -7.67 -9.72
N HIS A 58 -15.69 -8.78 -10.14
CA HIS A 58 -15.06 -9.76 -11.04
C HIS A 58 -14.98 -9.29 -12.51
N ASP A 59 -15.80 -8.31 -12.88
CA ASP A 59 -15.84 -7.72 -14.23
C ASP A 59 -14.80 -6.60 -14.39
N VAL A 60 -14.08 -6.27 -13.33
CA VAL A 60 -13.09 -5.20 -13.30
C VAL A 60 -11.71 -5.75 -13.62
N VAL A 61 -10.99 -5.05 -14.49
CA VAL A 61 -9.58 -5.32 -14.77
C VAL A 61 -8.72 -4.34 -13.98
N LEU A 62 -7.88 -4.88 -13.10
CA LEU A 62 -6.89 -4.13 -12.34
C LEU A 62 -5.60 -4.05 -13.14
N PHE A 63 -5.11 -2.84 -13.39
CA PHE A 63 -3.93 -2.64 -14.22
C PHE A 63 -2.77 -2.10 -13.39
N GLY A 64 -1.59 -2.71 -13.42
CA GLY A 64 -0.51 -2.24 -12.54
C GLY A 64 0.62 -3.21 -12.33
N ASN A 65 1.71 -2.73 -11.74
CA ASN A 65 2.92 -3.53 -11.52
C ASN A 65 2.74 -4.61 -10.44
N ILE A 66 1.83 -4.38 -9.48
CA ILE A 66 1.45 -5.33 -8.43
C ILE A 66 0.01 -5.86 -8.60
N ALA A 67 -0.61 -5.59 -9.76
CA ALA A 67 -2.02 -5.92 -9.97
C ALA A 67 -2.28 -7.43 -9.90
N ASP A 68 -1.36 -8.26 -10.39
CA ASP A 68 -1.52 -9.73 -10.37
C ASP A 68 -1.58 -10.27 -8.94
N SER A 69 -0.68 -9.82 -8.06
CA SER A 69 -0.64 -10.26 -6.67
C SER A 69 -1.92 -9.87 -5.91
N VAL A 70 -2.42 -8.64 -6.12
CA VAL A 70 -3.67 -8.22 -5.49
C VAL A 70 -4.87 -8.92 -6.11
N ALA A 71 -4.87 -9.12 -7.42
CA ALA A 71 -5.94 -9.79 -8.13
C ALA A 71 -6.15 -11.24 -7.71
N LEU A 72 -5.06 -11.95 -7.41
CA LEU A 72 -5.12 -13.29 -6.82
C LEU A 72 -5.83 -13.28 -5.45
N GLU A 73 -5.60 -12.27 -4.61
CA GLU A 73 -6.19 -12.18 -3.27
C GLU A 73 -7.69 -11.81 -3.32
N ILE A 74 -8.11 -10.94 -4.24
CA ILE A 74 -9.50 -10.42 -4.26
C ILE A 74 -10.37 -10.99 -5.39
N GLY A 75 -9.83 -11.86 -6.25
CA GLY A 75 -10.57 -12.50 -7.33
C GLY A 75 -10.98 -11.54 -8.46
N VAL A 76 -10.06 -10.69 -8.92
CA VAL A 76 -10.28 -9.84 -10.12
C VAL A 76 -9.40 -10.26 -11.28
N ARG A 77 -9.69 -9.74 -12.48
CA ARG A 77 -8.75 -9.85 -13.60
C ARG A 77 -7.65 -8.81 -13.44
N SER A 78 -6.44 -9.15 -13.87
CA SER A 78 -5.30 -8.22 -13.84
C SER A 78 -4.56 -8.13 -15.17
N VAL A 79 -3.91 -6.99 -15.37
CA VAL A 79 -2.91 -6.80 -16.43
C VAL A 79 -1.69 -6.11 -15.83
N ASN A 80 -0.54 -6.77 -15.94
CA ASN A 80 0.72 -6.23 -15.45
C ASN A 80 1.27 -5.11 -16.34
N THR A 81 1.72 -4.01 -15.76
CA THR A 81 2.36 -2.92 -16.51
C THR A 81 3.76 -3.30 -17.01
N VAL A 82 4.48 -4.15 -16.28
CA VAL A 82 5.89 -4.50 -16.52
C VAL A 82 6.02 -5.83 -17.26
N LEU A 83 5.26 -6.85 -16.86
CA LEU A 83 5.40 -8.22 -17.40
C LEU A 83 4.68 -8.41 -18.73
N GLY A 84 5.15 -9.35 -19.56
CA GLY A 84 4.55 -9.70 -20.85
C GLY A 84 5.22 -9.05 -22.07
N ILE A 85 4.79 -9.45 -23.27
CA ILE A 85 5.46 -9.11 -24.53
C ILE A 85 5.11 -7.73 -25.11
N ARG A 86 3.97 -7.14 -24.69
CA ARG A 86 3.49 -5.86 -25.23
C ARG A 86 4.04 -4.70 -24.41
N SER A 87 4.35 -3.59 -25.10
CA SER A 87 4.75 -2.35 -24.44
C SER A 87 3.60 -1.73 -23.63
N LEU A 88 3.93 -0.89 -22.64
CA LEU A 88 2.95 -0.21 -21.80
C LEU A 88 1.89 0.55 -22.63
N ASN A 89 2.32 1.32 -23.63
CA ASN A 89 1.41 2.13 -24.44
C ASN A 89 0.44 1.25 -25.25
N LEU A 90 0.92 0.13 -25.80
CA LEU A 90 0.04 -0.82 -26.49
C LEU A 90 -0.99 -1.43 -25.54
N LYS A 91 -0.58 -1.81 -24.33
CA LYS A 91 -1.51 -2.30 -23.31
C LYS A 91 -2.54 -1.23 -22.90
N LEU A 92 -2.13 0.03 -22.74
CA LEU A 92 -3.06 1.11 -22.39
C LEU A 92 -4.11 1.34 -23.50
N LYS A 93 -3.69 1.30 -24.77
CA LYS A 93 -4.60 1.43 -25.93
C LYS A 93 -5.59 0.27 -26.02
N GLU A 94 -5.11 -0.94 -25.79
CA GLU A 94 -5.90 -2.18 -25.89
C GLU A 94 -6.91 -2.31 -24.75
N TYR A 95 -6.44 -2.16 -23.51
CA TYR A 95 -7.26 -2.47 -22.33
C TYR A 95 -8.04 -1.27 -21.80
N ARG A 96 -7.62 -0.02 -22.08
CA ARG A 96 -8.19 1.21 -21.53
C ARG A 96 -8.63 1.03 -20.06
N PRO A 97 -7.70 0.69 -19.16
CA PRO A 97 -8.05 0.25 -17.82
C PRO A 97 -8.79 1.33 -17.02
N LYS A 98 -9.85 0.96 -16.29
CA LYS A 98 -10.56 1.87 -15.37
C LYS A 98 -9.82 2.09 -14.05
N TYR A 99 -8.99 1.13 -13.63
CA TYR A 99 -8.30 1.15 -12.35
C TYR A 99 -6.82 0.85 -12.53
N LEU A 100 -5.97 1.68 -11.94
CA LEU A 100 -4.54 1.44 -11.83
C LEU A 100 -4.19 1.08 -10.38
N LEU A 101 -3.35 0.06 -10.18
CA LEU A 101 -2.76 -0.27 -8.90
C LEU A 101 -1.24 -0.22 -8.99
N LEU A 102 -0.66 0.88 -8.54
CA LEU A 102 0.75 1.19 -8.75
C LEU A 102 1.49 1.20 -7.42
N HIS A 103 2.62 0.52 -7.39
CA HIS A 103 3.58 0.61 -6.31
C HIS A 103 4.85 1.35 -6.75
N THR A 104 5.44 0.93 -7.88
CA THR A 104 6.60 1.58 -8.51
C THR A 104 6.17 2.29 -9.78
N ASP A 105 7.06 3.12 -10.33
CA ASP A 105 6.88 3.76 -11.65
C ASP A 105 5.62 4.62 -11.78
N TYR A 106 5.09 5.10 -10.65
CA TYR A 106 3.86 5.89 -10.58
C TYR A 106 3.83 7.01 -11.61
N LYS A 107 4.89 7.85 -11.65
CA LYS A 107 4.97 8.99 -12.56
C LYS A 107 4.92 8.56 -14.03
N LYS A 108 5.76 7.59 -14.40
CA LYS A 108 5.85 7.05 -15.77
C LYS A 108 4.51 6.49 -16.25
N VAL A 109 3.84 5.68 -15.44
CA VAL A 109 2.56 5.07 -15.84
C VAL A 109 1.45 6.12 -15.92
N VAL A 110 1.38 7.07 -14.97
CA VAL A 110 0.38 8.15 -14.98
C VAL A 110 0.59 9.08 -16.17
N GLU A 111 1.84 9.41 -16.51
CA GLU A 111 2.16 10.19 -17.71
C GLU A 111 1.76 9.46 -18.99
N ALA A 112 2.04 8.16 -19.09
CA ALA A 112 1.63 7.35 -20.24
C ALA A 112 0.10 7.32 -20.39
N VAL A 113 -0.64 7.14 -19.29
CA VAL A 113 -2.11 7.18 -19.31
C VAL A 113 -2.63 8.55 -19.77
N ARG A 114 -2.04 9.64 -19.29
CA ARG A 114 -2.39 11.00 -19.72
C ARG A 114 -2.10 11.24 -21.19
N SER A 115 -0.96 10.75 -21.70
CA SER A 115 -0.61 10.88 -23.13
C SER A 115 -1.57 10.11 -24.04
N GLU A 116 -2.20 9.06 -23.53
CA GLU A 116 -3.21 8.27 -24.24
C GLU A 116 -4.65 8.80 -24.02
N GLY A 117 -4.80 10.01 -23.46
CA GLY A 117 -6.10 10.68 -23.27
C GLY A 117 -6.86 10.28 -21.99
N GLY A 118 -6.20 9.57 -21.07
CA GLY A 118 -6.78 9.18 -19.79
C GLY A 118 -6.62 10.24 -18.70
N HIS A 119 -7.69 10.46 -17.93
CA HIS A 119 -7.71 11.31 -16.74
C HIS A 119 -7.60 10.46 -15.48
N VAL A 120 -6.54 10.69 -14.70
CA VAL A 120 -6.22 9.88 -13.52
C VAL A 120 -6.62 10.60 -12.24
N THR A 121 -7.34 9.90 -11.35
CA THR A 121 -7.73 10.38 -10.02
C THR A 121 -7.29 9.38 -8.96
N ARG A 122 -6.59 9.85 -7.93
CA ARG A 122 -6.18 8.99 -6.80
C ARG A 122 -7.37 8.69 -5.89
N LEU A 123 -7.56 7.41 -5.59
CA LEU A 123 -8.63 6.98 -4.70
C LEU A 123 -8.11 6.69 -3.29
N ALA A 124 -6.98 5.98 -3.19
CA ALA A 124 -6.37 5.65 -1.91
C ALA A 124 -4.86 5.37 -2.04
N SER A 125 -4.18 5.38 -0.91
CA SER A 125 -2.75 5.08 -0.80
C SER A 125 -2.46 4.36 0.52
N TRP A 126 -1.59 3.34 0.46
CA TRP A 126 -1.20 2.53 1.61
C TRP A 126 0.31 2.52 1.77
N ASP A 127 0.74 2.63 3.02
CA ASP A 127 2.08 2.25 3.44
C ASP A 127 2.05 0.75 3.79
N VAL A 128 2.71 -0.08 2.99
CA VAL A 128 2.62 -1.54 3.10
C VAL A 128 3.87 -2.08 3.78
N TYR A 129 3.70 -2.80 4.89
CA TYR A 129 4.80 -3.36 5.68
C TYR A 129 5.58 -4.41 4.89
N GLY A 130 6.91 -4.43 5.03
CA GLY A 130 7.77 -5.40 4.36
C GLY A 130 7.80 -5.21 2.84
N ASN A 131 7.63 -3.97 2.38
CA ASN A 131 7.42 -3.65 0.98
C ASN A 131 8.55 -4.20 0.09
N TYR A 132 8.21 -5.12 -0.81
CA TYR A 132 9.16 -5.89 -1.64
C TYR A 132 10.10 -5.03 -2.51
N TYR A 133 9.78 -3.75 -2.72
CA TYR A 133 10.54 -2.84 -3.60
C TYR A 133 11.26 -1.68 -2.86
N GLY A 134 11.50 -1.84 -1.54
CA GLY A 134 12.68 -1.29 -0.84
C GLY A 134 12.75 0.21 -0.52
N ASN A 135 12.02 1.09 -1.21
CA ASN A 135 12.27 2.54 -1.14
C ASN A 135 11.20 3.36 -0.40
N GLY A 136 10.40 2.76 0.48
CA GLY A 136 9.32 3.46 1.20
C GLY A 136 8.21 4.00 0.29
N GLN A 137 8.09 3.46 -0.93
CA GLN A 137 7.06 3.86 -1.88
C GLN A 137 5.70 3.33 -1.44
N LYS A 138 4.67 4.17 -1.51
CA LYS A 138 3.30 3.78 -1.16
C LYS A 138 2.63 3.07 -2.34
N VAL A 139 1.86 2.04 -2.03
CA VAL A 139 0.92 1.45 -2.99
C VAL A 139 -0.24 2.41 -3.18
N GLN A 140 -0.66 2.64 -4.42
CA GLN A 140 -1.72 3.59 -4.77
C GLN A 140 -2.70 2.95 -5.72
N ILE A 141 -3.99 3.10 -5.43
CA ILE A 141 -5.06 2.80 -6.37
C ILE A 141 -5.60 4.11 -6.97
N LEU A 142 -5.72 4.11 -8.28
CA LEU A 142 -6.15 5.25 -9.08
C LEU A 142 -7.34 4.82 -9.95
N SER A 143 -8.32 5.70 -10.15
CA SER A 143 -9.29 5.54 -11.23
C SER A 143 -8.83 6.29 -12.47
N VAL A 144 -9.16 5.76 -13.64
CA VAL A 144 -8.91 6.38 -14.93
C VAL A 144 -10.23 6.58 -15.66
N ARG A 145 -10.43 7.78 -16.19
CA ARG A 145 -11.51 8.09 -17.13
C ARG A 145 -10.91 8.38 -18.50
N TRP A 146 -11.29 7.59 -19.49
CA TRP A 146 -10.85 7.77 -20.87
C TRP A 146 -11.81 8.70 -21.60
N ASN A 147 -11.25 9.60 -22.41
CA ASN A 147 -12.01 10.41 -23.35
C ASN A 147 -12.41 9.62 -24.61
#